data_AF-A0A0U2Z3X2-F1
#
_entry.id   AF-A0A0U2Z3X2-F1
#
_cell.length_a   1.000
_cell.length_b   1.000
_cell.length_c   1.000
_cell.angle_alpha   90.00
_cell.angle_beta   90.00
_cell.angle_gamma   90.00
#
_symmetry.space_group_name_H-M   'P 1'
#
loop_
_entity.id
_entity.type
_entity.pdbx_description
1 polymer ?
#
loop_
_entity_poly.entity_id
_entity_poly.type
_entity_poly.pdbx_seq_one_letter_code
_entity_poly.pdbx_strand_id
1 'polypeptide(L)'
;MAEKQVYSIEVLCRGKYESWEFEKEDERDRFYESVKKKFADHAFEEEPTDVEDTEILQLSANSMHIDEEGEVDQKMRYDWFHYDSFGDMLSYINGQYKNK
;
A
#
# COMPACT_ATOMS: atom_id res chain seq x y z
N MET A 1 -9.51 -18.71 19.52
CA MET A 1 -9.88 -17.59 18.61
C MET A 1 -9.32 -18.00 17.26
N ALA A 2 -10.02 -17.85 16.14
CA ALA A 2 -9.47 -18.29 14.87
C ALA A 2 -8.29 -17.41 14.46
N GLU A 3 -7.21 -18.01 13.94
CA GLU A 3 -6.11 -17.28 13.31
C GLU A 3 -6.67 -16.38 12.21
N LYS A 4 -6.28 -15.10 12.22
CA LYS A 4 -6.69 -14.13 11.20
C LYS A 4 -5.46 -13.68 10.42
N GLN A 5 -5.53 -13.83 9.09
CA GLN A 5 -4.53 -13.29 8.19
C GLN A 5 -5.17 -12.22 7.31
N VAL A 6 -4.53 -11.05 7.24
CA VAL A 6 -4.98 -9.91 6.43
C VAL A 6 -3.82 -9.48 5.54
N TYR A 7 -4.09 -9.41 4.24
CA TYR A 7 -3.18 -8.83 3.26
C TYR A 7 -3.81 -7.55 2.74
N SER A 8 -3.11 -6.43 2.83
CA SER A 8 -3.63 -5.15 2.37
C SER A 8 -2.62 -4.38 1.52
N ILE A 9 -3.16 -3.55 0.64
CA ILE A 9 -2.47 -2.40 0.06
C ILE A 9 -3.01 -1.17 0.76
N GLU A 10 -2.11 -0.26 1.11
CA GLU A 10 -2.45 0.93 1.86
C GLU A 10 -1.83 2.15 1.18
N VAL A 11 -2.58 3.23 1.11
CA VAL A 11 -2.12 4.52 0.61
C VAL A 11 -2.25 5.55 1.72
N LEU A 12 -1.13 6.16 2.10
CA LEU A 12 -1.06 7.21 3.13
C LEU A 12 -0.56 8.52 2.51
N CYS A 13 -1.30 9.60 2.73
CA CYS A 13 -0.94 10.93 2.24
C CYS A 13 -1.66 12.02 3.04
N ARG A 14 -0.93 13.00 3.59
CA ARG A 14 -1.52 14.15 4.32
C ARG A 14 -2.55 13.75 5.41
N GLY A 15 -2.31 12.65 6.11
CA GLY A 15 -3.23 12.08 7.10
C GLY A 15 -4.50 11.42 6.52
N LYS A 16 -4.65 11.38 5.19
CA LYS A 16 -5.62 10.51 4.52
C LYS A 16 -5.04 9.12 4.37
N TYR A 17 -5.87 8.13 4.68
CA TYR A 17 -5.53 6.73 4.63
C TYR A 17 -6.62 5.99 3.85
N GLU A 18 -6.22 5.20 2.87
CA GLU A 18 -7.10 4.32 2.11
C GLU A 18 -6.47 2.92 2.11
N SER A 19 -7.30 1.88 2.23
CA SER A 19 -6.82 0.49 2.22
C SER A 19 -7.72 -0.44 1.41
N TRP A 20 -7.09 -1.47 0.84
CA TRP A 20 -7.74 -2.52 0.05
C TRP A 20 -7.23 -3.87 0.52
N GLU A 21 -8.15 -4.77 0.87
CA GLU A 21 -7.82 -6.10 1.40
C GLU A 21 -7.78 -7.17 0.29
N PHE A 22 -6.95 -8.18 0.49
CA PHE A 22 -6.72 -9.26 -0.46
C PHE A 22 -6.80 -10.60 0.30
N GLU A 23 -7.37 -11.62 -0.36
CA GLU A 23 -7.46 -12.96 0.21
C GLU A 23 -6.11 -13.69 0.26
N LYS A 24 -5.18 -13.33 -0.64
CA LYS A 24 -3.88 -13.99 -0.79
C LYS A 24 -2.75 -12.97 -0.89
N GLU A 25 -1.61 -13.33 -0.31
CA GLU A 25 -0.37 -12.54 -0.37
C GLU A 25 0.09 -12.29 -1.81
N ASP A 26 0.10 -13.33 -2.65
CA ASP A 26 0.50 -13.23 -4.05
C ASP A 26 -0.37 -12.26 -4.86
N GLU A 27 -1.67 -12.17 -4.55
CA GLU A 27 -2.57 -11.24 -5.22
C GLU A 27 -2.29 -9.81 -4.79
N ARG A 28 -2.08 -9.59 -3.49
CA ARG A 28 -1.63 -8.30 -2.92
C ARG A 28 -0.32 -7.87 -3.55
N ASP A 29 0.66 -8.78 -3.63
CA ASP A 29 1.98 -8.49 -4.17
C ASP A 29 1.95 -8.16 -5.66
N ARG A 30 1.23 -8.94 -6.47
CA ARG A 30 1.07 -8.61 -7.90
C ARG A 30 0.38 -7.28 -8.11
N PHE A 31 -0.61 -6.96 -7.26
CA PHE A 31 -1.29 -5.69 -7.30
C PHE A 31 -0.35 -4.53 -6.91
N TYR A 32 0.42 -4.69 -5.84
CA TYR A 32 1.44 -3.73 -5.41
C TYR A 32 2.43 -3.42 -6.53
N GLU A 33 3.03 -4.46 -7.12
CA GLU A 33 4.00 -4.31 -8.21
C GLU A 33 3.38 -3.67 -9.47
N SER A 34 2.11 -3.95 -9.74
CA SER A 34 1.36 -3.31 -10.82
C SER A 34 1.20 -1.80 -10.61
N VAL A 35 0.85 -1.37 -9.39
CA VAL A 35 0.75 0.05 -9.04
C VAL A 35 2.14 0.69 -9.11
N LYS A 36 3.15 0.08 -8.47
CA LYS A 36 4.53 0.59 -8.51
C LYS A 36 5.04 0.79 -9.93
N LYS A 37 4.87 -0.21 -10.79
CA LYS A 37 5.29 -0.14 -12.19
C LYS A 37 4.54 0.94 -12.97
N LYS A 38 3.24 1.15 -12.68
CA LYS A 38 2.42 2.16 -13.35
C LYS A 38 2.87 3.59 -13.01
N PHE A 39 3.36 3.81 -11.79
CA PHE A 39 3.77 5.11 -11.27
C PHE A 39 5.28 5.25 -11.07
N ALA A 40 6.08 4.41 -11.76
CA ALA A 40 7.54 4.40 -11.60
C ALA A 40 8.18 5.76 -11.91
N ASP A 41 7.65 6.52 -12.86
CA ASP A 41 8.13 7.86 -13.22
C ASP A 41 7.87 8.92 -12.13
N HIS A 42 7.10 8.57 -11.10
CA HIS A 42 6.76 9.41 -9.96
C HIS A 42 7.28 8.85 -8.63
N ALA A 43 8.04 7.76 -8.67
CA ALA A 43 8.61 7.15 -7.47
C ALA A 43 9.87 7.92 -7.04
N PHE A 44 10.05 8.08 -5.74
CA PHE A 44 11.34 8.48 -5.19
C PHE A 44 12.29 7.26 -5.21
N GLU A 45 13.56 7.48 -5.56
CA GLU A 45 14.56 6.40 -5.56
C GLU A 45 14.91 5.92 -4.14
N GLU A 46 14.78 6.81 -3.15
CA GLU A 46 15.04 6.57 -1.73
C GLU A 46 13.95 7.23 -0.88
N GLU A 47 13.93 6.94 0.43
CA GLU A 47 13.05 7.65 1.36
C GLU A 47 13.35 9.15 1.36
N PRO A 48 12.36 10.00 1.05
CA PRO A 48 12.60 11.44 0.97
C PRO A 48 12.79 12.03 2.37
N THR A 49 14.01 12.49 2.68
CA THR A 49 14.35 13.10 3.99
C THR A 49 14.15 14.61 4.05
N ASP A 50 14.12 15.28 2.88
CA ASP A 50 14.07 16.75 2.75
C ASP A 50 12.80 17.26 2.05
N VAL A 51 11.77 16.42 1.93
CA VAL A 51 10.48 16.76 1.32
C VAL A 51 9.44 16.84 2.44
N GLU A 52 8.55 17.85 2.40
CA GLU A 52 7.49 17.93 3.39
C GLU A 52 6.58 16.70 3.30
N ASP A 53 6.11 16.17 4.45
CA ASP A 53 5.13 15.07 4.50
C ASP A 53 3.86 15.35 3.68
N THR A 54 3.60 16.62 3.37
CA THR A 54 2.48 17.03 2.52
C THR A 54 2.75 16.81 1.04
N GLU A 55 3.98 16.61 0.61
CA GLU A 55 4.38 16.45 -0.80
C GLU A 55 4.71 15.01 -1.18
N ILE A 56 4.59 14.08 -0.23
CA ILE A 56 4.85 12.66 -0.41
C ILE A 56 3.59 11.80 -0.26
N LEU A 57 3.62 10.68 -0.93
CA LEU A 57 2.60 9.64 -0.95
C LEU A 57 3.29 8.32 -0.62
N GLN A 58 2.82 7.64 0.43
CA GLN A 58 3.30 6.30 0.77
C GLN A 58 2.35 5.26 0.19
N LEU A 59 2.89 4.30 -0.55
CA LEU A 59 2.17 3.09 -0.96
C LEU A 59 2.79 1.90 -0.24
N SER A 60 1.98 1.18 0.54
CA SER A 60 2.43 0.08 1.38
C SER A 60 1.74 -1.23 1.00
N ALA A 61 2.50 -2.32 1.06
CA ALA A 61 2.00 -3.69 1.05
C ALA A 61 2.18 -4.27 2.45
N ASN A 62 1.06 -4.56 3.12
CA ASN A 62 1.01 -4.99 4.52
C ASN A 62 0.46 -6.42 4.63
N SER A 63 1.12 -7.25 5.43
CA SER A 63 0.72 -8.61 5.80
C SER A 63 0.63 -8.66 7.32
N MET A 64 -0.57 -8.88 7.84
CA MET A 64 -0.82 -8.97 9.28
C MET A 64 -1.33 -10.37 9.62
N HIS A 65 -0.70 -11.01 10.59
CA HIS A 65 -1.12 -12.28 11.16
C HIS A 65 -1.44 -12.09 12.64
N ILE A 66 -2.63 -12.51 13.05
CA ILE A 66 -3.08 -12.49 14.44
C ILE A 66 -3.29 -13.93 14.86
N ASP A 67 -2.55 -14.38 15.87
CA ASP A 67 -2.64 -15.73 16.39
C ASP A 67 -3.81 -15.92 17.38
N GLU A 68 -3.95 -17.11 17.94
CA GLU A 68 -5.04 -17.43 18.87
C GLU A 68 -4.92 -16.72 20.23
N GLU A 69 -3.71 -16.29 20.60
CA GLU A 69 -3.40 -15.56 21.84
C GLU A 69 -3.58 -14.04 21.68
N GLY A 70 -3.74 -13.58 20.44
CA GLY A 70 -3.89 -12.18 20.06
C GLY A 70 -2.57 -11.46 19.80
N GLU A 71 -1.45 -12.19 19.69
CA GLU A 71 -0.19 -11.61 19.23
C GLU A 71 -0.28 -11.26 17.74
N VAL A 72 0.35 -10.15 17.37
CA VAL A 72 0.31 -9.60 16.02
C VAL A 72 1.71 -9.68 15.40
N ASP A 73 1.87 -10.49 14.36
CA ASP A 73 3.04 -10.43 13.47
C ASP A 73 2.69 -9.59 12.24
N GLN A 74 3.48 -8.55 12.00
CA GLN A 74 3.27 -7.63 10.90
C GLN A 74 4.51 -7.53 10.01
N LYS A 75 4.30 -7.72 8.71
CA LYS A 75 5.32 -7.50 7.68
C LYS A 75 4.81 -6.44 6.71
N MET A 76 5.59 -5.38 6.56
CA MET A 76 5.25 -4.27 5.68
C MET A 76 6.44 -3.92 4.79
N ARG A 77 6.15 -3.64 3.52
CA ARG A 77 7.06 -2.94 2.61
C ARG A 77 6.33 -1.71 2.07
N TYR A 78 7.07 -0.65 1.79
CA TYR A 78 6.50 0.59 1.28
C TYR A 78 7.45 1.24 0.27
N ASP A 79 6.86 2.01 -0.63
CA ASP A 79 7.53 2.81 -1.63
C ASP A 79 6.94 4.23 -1.58
N TRP A 80 7.79 5.22 -1.86
CA TRP A 80 7.43 6.63 -1.79
C TRP A 80 7.20 7.19 -3.19
N PHE A 81 6.18 8.03 -3.33
CA PHE A 81 5.80 8.67 -4.59
C PHE A 81 5.52 10.15 -4.38
N HIS A 82 5.65 10.94 -5.45
CA HIS A 82 5.24 12.35 -5.44
C HIS A 82 3.74 12.49 -5.24
N TYR A 83 3.33 13.45 -4.40
CA TYR A 83 1.93 13.76 -4.10
C TYR A 83 1.04 13.96 -5.33
N ASP A 84 1.59 14.54 -6.40
CA ASP A 84 0.86 14.80 -7.65
C ASP A 84 0.24 13.54 -8.25
N SER A 85 0.77 12.36 -7.89
CA SER A 85 0.28 11.05 -8.33
C SER A 85 -0.94 10.57 -7.55
N PHE A 86 -1.32 11.20 -6.43
CA PHE A 86 -2.31 10.67 -5.48
C PHE A 86 -3.68 10.39 -6.14
N GLY A 87 -4.21 11.37 -6.88
CA GLY A 87 -5.53 11.22 -7.52
C GLY A 87 -5.55 10.12 -8.58
N ASP A 88 -4.50 10.06 -9.40
CA ASP A 88 -4.35 9.05 -10.45
C ASP A 88 -4.09 7.67 -9.87
N MET A 89 -3.29 7.57 -8.80
CA MET A 89 -3.01 6.33 -8.10
C MET A 89 -4.29 5.76 -7.46
N LEU A 90 -5.07 6.59 -6.75
CA LEU A 90 -6.35 6.15 -6.20
C LEU A 90 -7.33 5.71 -7.29
N SER A 91 -7.40 6.44 -8.40
CA SER A 91 -8.28 6.09 -9.52
C SER A 91 -7.86 4.77 -10.16
N TYR A 92 -6.55 4.55 -10.34
CA TYR A 92 -6.01 3.31 -10.87
C TYR A 92 -6.27 2.13 -9.93
N ILE A 93 -5.94 2.27 -8.63
CA ILE A 93 -6.16 1.24 -7.63
C ILE A 93 -7.64 0.85 -7.59
N ASN A 94 -8.55 1.82 -7.48
CA ASN A 94 -9.98 1.54 -7.44
C ASN A 94 -10.49 0.88 -8.73
N GLY A 95 -9.94 1.27 -9.89
CA GLY A 95 -10.28 0.66 -11.18
C GLY A 95 -9.81 -0.79 -11.28
N GLN A 96 -8.59 -1.09 -10.86
CA GLN A 96 -8.05 -2.46 -10.89
C GLN A 96 -8.70 -3.35 -9.83
N TYR A 97 -8.90 -2.83 -8.63
CA TYR A 97 -9.47 -3.58 -7.51
C TYR A 97 -10.92 -4.01 -7.76
N LYS A 98 -11.74 -3.16 -8.41
CA LYS A 98 -13.11 -3.50 -8.83
C LYS A 98 -13.17 -4.61 -9.90
N ASN A 99 -12.07 -4.85 -10.60
CA ASN A 99 -11.95 -5.85 -11.66
C ASN A 99 -11.16 -7.09 -11.22
N LYS A 100 -10.88 -7.22 -9.91
CA LYS A 100 -10.17 -8.35 -9.31
C LYS A 100 -11.07 -9.59 -9.21
#